data_AF-A0AB35RQP1-F1
#
_entry.id   AF-A0AB35RQP1-F1
#
_cell.length_a   1.000
_cell.length_b   1.000
_cell.length_c   1.000
_cell.angle_alpha   90.00
_cell.angle_beta   90.00
_cell.angle_gamma   90.00
#
_symmetry.space_group_name_H-M   'P 1'
#
loop_
_entity.id
_entity.type
_entity.pdbx_description
1 polymer ?
#
loop_
_entity_poly.entity_id
_entity_poly.type
_entity_poly.pdbx_seq_one_letter_code
_entity_poly.pdbx_strand_id
1 'polypeptide(L)'
;MTALQAARVDDPIAHTASKSWMIVGLIGGAILGAATVATGGLALVVASAAVGACAAGGLGEVLGSMSWAPRHVTGMLTEGSPNVYVNSRKAIRAHLSLGKCDEHSGSPKRVAEGSIKIYINNYPAARLGDKLTCSSEIFAGSPNVFFGGAKVQTDEISPEIPGWVNWVMLGVGTAALAVVATPAIAVLSTAGAFTGGTVGNWAGGWLFGEGSDGQKWSMLFGSMIGGGAGMKGGAKFDAMRAARFDETNGVPISKEKFDEIIATPKNERPLPETYLPAKYIDNHLSEFSNGASRIVPRDAYDAYGVGKPDQWASEFVGSKDGISKTIQETAGNTQEMAKQLGISKEQLESGELLRIDFFPGDKYKIVIPSGNEFGANSQWLPGGRLPTGKPEVVIWTKGMVKGVDYEVYDLATGAIYE
;
A
#
# COMPACT_ATOMS: atom_id res chain seq x y z
N MET A 1 0.45 4.53 43.00
CA MET A 1 1.52 5.39 42.43
C MET A 1 2.81 5.13 43.19
N THR A 2 3.83 4.66 42.49
CA THR A 2 5.14 4.33 43.06
C THR A 2 5.99 5.58 43.24
N ALA A 3 6.78 5.63 44.32
CA ALA A 3 7.78 6.67 44.51
C ALA A 3 9.01 6.36 43.64
N LEU A 4 9.56 7.37 42.97
CA LEU A 4 10.72 7.25 42.08
C LEU A 4 11.92 7.99 42.66
N GLN A 5 13.13 7.57 42.31
CA GLN A 5 14.36 8.16 42.84
C GLN A 5 14.39 9.67 42.59
N ALA A 6 14.68 10.45 43.62
CA ALA A 6 14.78 11.90 43.54
C ALA A 6 15.97 12.32 42.68
N ALA A 7 15.76 13.21 41.71
CA ALA A 7 16.82 13.68 40.82
C ALA A 7 17.68 14.78 41.45
N ARG A 8 18.97 14.78 41.14
CA ARG A 8 19.98 15.71 41.69
C ARG A 8 20.88 16.27 40.60
N VAL A 9 21.49 17.42 40.87
CA VAL A 9 22.58 17.95 40.03
C VAL A 9 23.68 16.91 39.88
N ASP A 10 24.24 16.78 38.68
CA ASP A 10 25.18 15.79 38.15
C ASP A 10 24.58 14.41 37.84
N ASP A 11 23.27 14.20 38.06
CA ASP A 11 22.66 12.93 37.65
C ASP A 11 22.58 12.89 36.11
N PRO A 12 22.93 11.76 35.48
CA PRO A 12 22.96 11.61 34.04
C PRO A 12 21.57 11.76 33.43
N ILE A 13 21.52 12.31 32.22
CA ILE A 13 20.34 12.30 31.36
C ILE A 13 20.62 11.43 30.14
N ALA A 14 19.58 10.82 29.58
CA ALA A 14 19.70 9.92 28.45
C ALA A 14 18.59 10.13 27.43
N HIS A 15 18.94 9.86 26.17
CA HIS A 15 17.96 9.74 25.10
C HIS A 15 17.56 8.28 24.90
N THR A 16 16.38 8.10 24.31
CA THR A 16 16.00 6.78 23.80
C THR A 16 16.74 6.52 22.49
N ALA A 17 16.85 5.26 22.07
CA ALA A 17 17.36 4.95 20.74
C ALA A 17 16.26 5.02 19.65
N SER A 18 15.27 5.91 19.81
CA SER A 18 14.01 5.84 19.04
C SER A 18 14.23 5.92 17.53
N LYS A 19 15.20 6.72 17.06
CA LYS A 19 15.56 6.80 15.63
C LYS A 19 16.08 5.47 15.07
N SER A 20 16.94 4.77 15.82
CA SER A 20 17.47 3.46 15.40
C SER A 20 16.37 2.40 15.38
N TRP A 21 15.51 2.39 16.39
CA TRP A 21 14.37 1.48 16.43
C TRP A 21 13.36 1.76 15.31
N MET A 22 13.14 3.03 14.95
CA MET A 22 12.31 3.41 13.80
C MET A 22 12.82 2.77 12.50
N ILE A 23 14.14 2.78 12.26
CA ILE A 23 14.76 2.13 11.10
C ILE A 23 14.52 0.61 11.14
N VAL A 24 14.71 -0.02 12.30
CA VAL A 24 14.44 -1.46 12.47
C VAL A 24 12.96 -1.78 12.19
N GLY A 25 12.05 -0.94 12.68
CA GLY A 25 10.61 -1.07 12.43
C GLY A 25 10.26 -0.98 10.95
N LEU A 26 10.91 -0.07 10.20
CA LEU A 26 10.73 0.05 8.75
C LEU A 26 11.23 -1.20 8.01
N ILE A 27 12.42 -1.69 8.35
CA ILE A 27 12.98 -2.90 7.74
C ILE A 27 12.08 -4.10 8.02
N GLY A 28 11.63 -4.27 9.27
CA GLY A 28 10.69 -5.33 9.65
C GLY A 28 9.38 -5.24 8.88
N GLY A 29 8.83 -4.03 8.73
CA GLY A 29 7.62 -3.78 7.93
C GLY A 29 7.80 -4.15 6.45
N ALA A 30 8.94 -3.80 5.85
CA ALA A 30 9.24 -4.12 4.46
C ALA A 30 9.37 -5.63 4.21
N ILE A 31 10.03 -6.36 5.11
CA ILE A 31 10.16 -7.82 5.03
C ILE A 31 8.80 -8.51 5.11
N LEU A 32 7.95 -8.09 6.05
CA LEU A 32 6.59 -8.62 6.19
C LEU A 32 5.72 -8.29 4.97
N GLY A 33 5.90 -7.09 4.39
CA GLY A 33 5.28 -6.70 3.13
C GLY A 33 5.68 -7.63 1.98
N ALA A 34 6.98 -7.87 1.80
CA ALA A 34 7.49 -8.75 0.75
C ALA A 34 6.99 -10.20 0.88
N ALA A 35 6.94 -10.74 2.11
CA ALA A 35 6.41 -12.08 2.37
C ALA A 35 4.90 -12.19 2.03
N THR A 36 4.14 -11.10 2.20
CA THR A 36 2.73 -11.05 1.84
C THR A 36 2.52 -11.13 0.32
N VAL A 37 3.39 -10.48 -0.47
CA VAL A 37 3.38 -10.56 -1.93
C VAL A 37 3.72 -11.97 -2.41
N ALA A 38 4.73 -12.60 -1.82
CA ALA A 38 5.21 -13.93 -2.22
C ALA A 38 4.20 -15.06 -1.96
N THR A 39 3.24 -14.88 -1.03
CA THR A 39 2.29 -15.92 -0.60
C THR A 39 0.92 -15.87 -1.30
N GLY A 40 0.74 -15.00 -2.32
CA GLY A 40 -0.42 -15.06 -3.21
C GLY A 40 -1.74 -14.55 -2.61
N GLY A 41 -1.71 -13.54 -1.73
CA GLY A 41 -2.90 -12.77 -1.33
C GLY A 41 -3.88 -13.46 -0.37
N LEU A 42 -3.78 -14.76 -0.12
CA LEU A 42 -4.63 -15.47 0.88
C LEU A 42 -4.12 -15.31 2.33
N ALA A 43 -2.83 -15.00 2.53
CA ALA A 43 -2.24 -14.73 3.85
C ALA A 43 -2.47 -13.30 4.37
N LEU A 44 -3.28 -12.51 3.66
CA LEU A 44 -3.43 -11.07 3.85
C LEU A 44 -4.02 -10.70 5.23
N VAL A 45 -4.69 -11.58 5.97
CA VAL A 45 -5.45 -11.16 7.16
C VAL A 45 -4.58 -10.94 8.41
N VAL A 46 -3.42 -11.59 8.51
CA VAL A 46 -2.56 -11.52 9.73
C VAL A 46 -1.22 -10.83 9.47
N ALA A 47 -0.60 -11.04 8.31
CA ALA A 47 0.70 -10.43 7.98
C ALA A 47 0.60 -8.93 7.66
N SER A 48 -0.53 -8.47 7.11
CA SER A 48 -0.70 -7.09 6.64
C SER A 48 -1.18 -6.09 7.70
N ALA A 49 -1.84 -6.58 8.76
CA ALA A 49 -2.19 -5.81 9.95
C ALA A 49 -0.91 -5.25 10.59
N ALA A 50 0.17 -6.04 10.57
CA ALA A 50 1.51 -5.60 10.94
C ALA A 50 2.08 -4.60 9.92
N VAL A 51 1.86 -4.80 8.61
CA VAL A 51 2.33 -3.85 7.58
C VAL A 51 1.75 -2.46 7.78
N GLY A 52 0.45 -2.30 8.02
CA GLY A 52 -0.16 -0.99 8.28
C GLY A 52 0.37 -0.31 9.56
N ALA A 53 0.65 -1.07 10.61
CA ALA A 53 1.24 -0.59 11.86
C ALA A 53 2.75 -0.28 11.74
N CYS A 54 3.48 -0.96 10.84
CA CYS A 54 4.92 -0.80 10.63
C CYS A 54 5.27 0.17 9.51
N ALA A 55 4.33 0.46 8.60
CA ALA A 55 4.53 1.24 7.38
C ALA A 55 5.13 2.64 7.64
N ALA A 56 4.93 3.20 8.83
CA ALA A 56 5.46 4.51 9.24
C ALA A 56 6.67 4.44 10.19
N GLY A 57 7.26 3.27 10.44
CA GLY A 57 8.23 3.10 11.53
C GLY A 57 7.61 3.11 12.94
N GLY A 58 6.27 3.14 13.04
CA GLY A 58 5.53 3.20 14.30
C GLY A 58 5.81 2.03 15.24
N LEU A 59 6.00 0.81 14.71
CA LEU A 59 6.51 -0.31 15.50
C LEU A 59 7.87 0.01 16.13
N GLY A 60 8.77 0.60 15.36
CA GLY A 60 10.09 1.00 15.83
C GLY A 60 10.03 2.07 16.91
N GLU A 61 9.22 3.10 16.72
CA GLU A 61 9.01 4.14 17.74
C GLU A 61 8.46 3.56 19.04
N VAL A 62 7.47 2.67 18.95
CA VAL A 62 6.91 1.96 20.10
C VAL A 62 8.01 1.16 20.82
N LEU A 63 8.78 0.34 20.10
CA LEU A 63 9.85 -0.47 20.67
C LEU A 63 10.95 0.40 21.29
N GLY A 64 11.35 1.49 20.63
CA GLY A 64 12.38 2.41 21.12
C GLY A 64 11.97 3.20 22.35
N SER A 65 10.67 3.40 22.56
CA SER A 65 10.13 4.08 23.74
C SER A 65 9.94 3.18 24.96
N MET A 66 10.13 1.85 24.84
CA MET A 66 9.89 0.89 25.92
C MET A 66 10.88 1.07 27.08
N SER A 67 10.47 0.69 28.29
CA SER A 67 11.36 0.77 29.46
C SER A 67 12.62 -0.09 29.33
N TRP A 68 12.53 -1.24 28.64
CA TRP A 68 13.66 -2.13 28.37
C TRP A 68 14.56 -1.66 27.21
N ALA A 69 14.12 -0.69 26.40
CA ALA A 69 14.90 -0.23 25.27
C ALA A 69 16.21 0.43 25.74
N PRO A 70 17.34 0.16 25.06
CA PRO A 70 18.61 0.78 25.42
C PRO A 70 18.52 2.30 25.39
N ARG A 71 19.13 2.91 26.41
CA ARG A 71 19.31 4.34 26.55
C ARG A 71 20.80 4.64 26.51
N HIS A 72 21.16 5.73 25.89
CA HIS A 72 22.53 6.24 25.88
C HIS A 72 22.59 7.54 26.65
N VAL A 73 23.57 7.66 27.53
CA VAL A 73 23.79 8.86 28.33
C VAL A 73 24.28 9.97 27.41
N THR A 74 23.58 11.09 27.41
CA THR A 74 23.82 12.23 26.52
C THR A 74 24.15 13.51 27.27
N GLY A 75 24.37 13.42 28.58
CA GLY A 75 24.80 14.54 29.40
C GLY A 75 24.37 14.39 30.85
N MET A 76 24.20 15.53 31.53
CA MET A 76 23.89 15.57 32.96
C MET A 76 23.12 16.82 33.37
N LEU A 77 22.46 16.75 34.52
CA LEU A 77 21.80 17.88 35.17
C LEU A 77 22.84 18.82 35.77
N THR A 78 22.77 20.12 35.49
CA THR A 78 23.82 21.09 35.86
C THR A 78 23.35 22.12 36.88
N GLU A 79 22.06 22.45 36.91
CA GLU A 79 21.50 23.42 37.84
C GLU A 79 20.33 22.83 38.63
N GLY A 80 20.20 23.22 39.90
CA GLY A 80 19.19 22.70 40.81
C GLY A 80 18.72 23.74 41.83
N SER A 81 18.11 23.29 42.93
CA SER A 81 17.67 24.16 44.01
C SER A 81 18.86 24.85 44.71
N PRO A 82 18.73 26.13 45.11
CA PRO A 82 19.78 26.83 45.85
C PRO A 82 19.89 26.37 47.31
N ASN A 83 18.84 25.79 47.89
CA ASN A 83 18.76 25.52 49.33
C ASN A 83 18.19 24.14 49.70
N VAL A 84 17.68 23.36 48.74
CA VAL A 84 17.22 21.99 48.98
C VAL A 84 18.19 20.99 48.35
N TYR A 85 18.66 20.06 49.17
CA TYR A 85 19.66 19.07 48.81
C TYR A 85 19.11 17.67 49.04
N VAL A 86 19.45 16.74 48.15
CA VAL A 86 19.21 15.31 48.31
C VAL A 86 20.58 14.63 48.27
N ASN A 87 20.97 13.98 49.35
CA ASN A 87 22.31 13.38 49.50
C ASN A 87 23.43 14.37 49.14
N SER A 88 23.38 15.57 49.74
CA SER A 88 24.37 16.65 49.57
C SER A 88 24.50 17.21 48.15
N ARG A 89 23.66 16.79 47.20
CA ARG A 89 23.59 17.35 45.84
C ARG A 89 22.30 18.12 45.69
N LYS A 90 22.33 19.25 44.98
CA LYS A 90 21.17 20.13 44.81
C LYS A 90 20.02 19.36 44.16
N ALA A 91 18.83 19.45 44.75
CA ALA A 91 17.66 18.76 44.23
C ALA A 91 17.13 19.43 42.95
N ILE A 92 16.57 18.64 42.04
CA ILE A 92 16.12 19.12 40.74
C ILE A 92 14.64 19.48 40.76
N ARG A 93 14.33 20.60 40.10
CA ARG A 93 13.01 21.23 39.97
C ARG A 93 12.62 21.31 38.51
N ALA A 94 11.42 20.87 38.17
CA ALA A 94 10.80 21.15 36.88
C ALA A 94 10.66 22.67 36.67
N HIS A 95 10.58 23.12 35.42
CA HIS A 95 10.52 24.52 34.97
C HIS A 95 11.76 25.38 35.18
N LEU A 96 12.54 25.13 36.24
CA LEU A 96 13.70 25.96 36.61
C LEU A 96 15.05 25.31 36.41
N SER A 97 15.17 24.01 36.67
CA SER A 97 16.48 23.34 36.66
C SER A 97 16.91 23.05 35.24
N LEU A 98 18.23 23.08 35.02
CA LEU A 98 18.83 22.93 33.70
C LEU A 98 19.70 21.67 33.64
N GLY A 99 19.75 21.06 32.47
CA GLY A 99 20.70 20.01 32.13
C GLY A 99 21.41 20.30 30.82
N LYS A 100 22.66 19.88 30.72
CA LYS A 100 23.43 19.94 29.48
C LYS A 100 23.20 18.63 28.71
N CYS A 101 22.81 18.74 27.44
CA CYS A 101 22.63 17.63 26.52
C CYS A 101 23.58 17.80 25.33
N ASP A 102 24.40 16.79 25.05
CA ASP A 102 25.47 16.81 24.05
C ASP A 102 24.95 16.52 22.63
N GLU A 103 23.74 15.97 22.48
CA GLU A 103 23.11 15.71 21.18
C GLU A 103 22.40 16.92 20.57
N HIS A 104 22.29 18.02 21.31
CA HIS A 104 21.61 19.23 20.88
C HIS A 104 22.52 20.44 21.07
N SER A 105 22.81 21.16 19.99
CA SER A 105 23.53 22.42 20.09
C SER A 105 22.68 23.49 20.79
N GLY A 106 23.34 24.46 21.42
CA GLY A 106 22.71 25.63 22.05
C GLY A 106 22.65 25.58 23.58
N SER A 107 21.66 26.29 24.13
CA SER A 107 21.52 26.49 25.58
C SER A 107 21.15 25.20 26.34
N PRO A 108 21.50 25.13 27.64
CA PRO A 108 21.06 24.07 28.53
C PRO A 108 19.54 23.87 28.47
N LYS A 109 19.10 22.61 28.57
CA LYS A 109 17.71 22.22 28.43
C LYS A 109 17.04 22.25 29.79
N ARG A 110 15.85 22.84 29.87
CA ARG A 110 15.04 22.87 31.09
C ARG A 110 14.47 21.50 31.39
N VAL A 111 14.37 21.15 32.67
CA VAL A 111 13.61 20.00 33.15
C VAL A 111 12.13 20.33 33.05
N ALA A 112 11.40 19.57 32.23
CA ALA A 112 10.02 19.88 31.85
C ALA A 112 8.99 19.10 32.67
N GLU A 113 9.37 17.98 33.29
CA GLU A 113 8.46 17.15 34.09
C GLU A 113 8.85 17.09 35.57
N GLY A 114 7.85 16.86 36.43
CA GLY A 114 8.07 16.62 37.86
C GLY A 114 6.86 16.01 38.55
N SER A 115 6.88 16.00 39.89
CA SER A 115 5.81 15.47 40.74
C SER A 115 4.65 16.46 40.94
N ILE A 116 3.40 15.99 40.81
CA ILE A 116 2.21 16.77 41.22
C ILE A 116 2.09 16.99 42.74
N LYS A 117 2.80 16.21 43.57
CA LYS A 117 2.64 16.19 45.04
C LYS A 117 3.80 16.83 45.78
N ILE A 118 5.00 16.78 45.21
CA ILE A 118 6.22 17.21 45.90
C ILE A 118 6.76 18.43 45.17
N TYR A 119 6.91 19.52 45.93
CA TYR A 119 7.37 20.80 45.42
C TYR A 119 8.66 21.20 46.14
N ILE A 120 9.60 21.75 45.38
CA ILE A 120 10.86 22.30 45.86
C ILE A 120 10.91 23.76 45.41
N ASN A 121 10.91 24.68 46.38
CA ASN A 121 10.80 26.12 46.13
C ASN A 121 9.59 26.50 45.24
N ASN A 122 8.43 25.90 45.48
CA ASN A 122 7.17 26.07 44.72
C ASN A 122 7.16 25.49 43.29
N TYR A 123 8.16 24.70 42.89
CA TYR A 123 8.18 24.02 41.60
C TYR A 123 8.15 22.50 41.77
N PRO A 124 7.50 21.74 40.87
CA PRO A 124 7.46 20.28 40.93
C PRO A 124 8.85 19.65 41.05
N ALA A 125 9.01 18.70 41.97
CA ALA A 125 10.27 17.99 42.16
C ALA A 125 10.47 16.94 41.07
N ALA A 126 11.64 16.95 40.41
CA ALA A 126 11.96 16.01 39.35
C ALA A 126 12.56 14.71 39.88
N ARG A 127 12.40 13.63 39.10
CA ARG A 127 12.69 12.25 39.49
C ARG A 127 13.27 11.45 38.33
N LEU A 128 13.75 10.25 38.64
CA LEU A 128 14.11 9.26 37.63
C LEU A 128 12.99 9.10 36.59
N GLY A 129 13.36 9.23 35.32
CA GLY A 129 12.48 9.12 34.17
C GLY A 129 11.69 10.38 33.82
N ASP A 130 11.74 11.46 34.61
CA ASP A 130 11.13 12.75 34.24
C ASP A 130 11.93 13.38 33.08
N LYS A 131 11.24 14.03 32.14
CA LYS A 131 11.82 14.55 30.89
C LYS A 131 12.28 16.00 30.98
N LEU A 132 13.27 16.32 30.15
CA LEU A 132 13.68 17.68 29.81
C LEU A 132 12.96 18.14 28.53
N THR A 133 13.02 19.45 28.27
CA THR A 133 12.46 20.11 27.06
C THR A 133 12.95 19.52 25.74
N CYS A 134 14.09 18.83 25.71
CA CYS A 134 14.59 18.13 24.52
C CYS A 134 14.16 16.66 24.43
N SER A 135 13.23 16.17 25.27
CA SER A 135 12.83 14.76 25.40
C SER A 135 13.81 13.80 26.09
N SER A 136 15.04 14.23 26.42
CA SER A 136 15.93 13.40 27.25
C SER A 136 15.30 13.16 28.62
N GLU A 137 15.44 11.96 29.15
CA GLU A 137 14.96 11.61 30.49
C GLU A 137 16.09 11.58 31.51
N ILE A 138 15.76 11.86 32.77
CA ILE A 138 16.68 11.71 33.89
C ILE A 138 16.95 10.21 34.09
N PHE A 139 18.19 9.78 33.92
CA PHE A 139 18.57 8.37 33.79
C PHE A 139 19.03 7.73 35.10
N ALA A 140 19.45 8.53 36.08
CA ALA A 140 19.69 8.06 37.44
C ALA A 140 19.17 9.06 38.46
N GLY A 141 18.98 8.60 39.70
CA GLY A 141 18.58 9.45 40.81
C GLY A 141 19.22 9.02 42.11
N SER A 142 18.66 9.53 43.21
CA SER A 142 19.07 9.18 44.56
C SER A 142 18.83 7.68 44.87
N PRO A 143 19.81 6.97 45.45
CA PRO A 143 19.66 5.55 45.76
C PRO A 143 18.66 5.25 46.90
N ASN A 144 18.36 6.24 47.74
CA ASN A 144 17.60 6.05 48.98
C ASN A 144 16.54 7.14 49.26
N VAL A 145 16.43 8.16 48.40
CA VAL A 145 15.39 9.20 48.53
C VAL A 145 14.45 9.11 47.34
N PHE A 146 13.17 8.93 47.63
CA PHE A 146 12.16 8.72 46.62
C PHE A 146 11.04 9.76 46.73
N PHE A 147 10.64 10.31 45.59
CA PHE A 147 9.56 11.26 45.47
C PHE A 147 8.34 10.61 44.81
N GLY A 148 7.19 10.63 45.50
CA GLY A 148 5.91 10.13 45.00
C GLY A 148 5.12 11.14 44.18
N GLY A 149 3.95 10.73 43.68
CA GLY A 149 3.02 11.57 42.89
C GLY A 149 3.00 11.21 41.40
N ALA A 150 1.93 11.60 40.69
CA ALA A 150 1.88 11.48 39.23
C ALA A 150 2.88 12.45 38.59
N LYS A 151 3.18 12.24 37.31
CA LYS A 151 3.96 13.18 36.51
C LYS A 151 3.09 14.37 36.11
N VAL A 152 3.67 15.56 36.12
CA VAL A 152 3.10 16.77 35.51
C VAL A 152 4.12 17.41 34.60
N GLN A 153 3.66 17.81 33.42
CA GLN A 153 4.44 18.58 32.46
C GLN A 153 4.27 20.07 32.76
N THR A 154 5.40 20.76 32.92
CA THR A 154 5.49 22.18 33.24
C THR A 154 5.93 23.03 32.06
N ASP A 155 6.69 22.44 31.13
CA ASP A 155 7.16 23.09 29.90
C ASP A 155 6.87 22.21 28.68
N GLU A 156 6.85 22.82 27.49
CA GLU A 156 6.72 22.10 26.23
C GLU A 156 7.94 21.18 25.99
N ILE A 157 7.68 19.92 25.65
CA ILE A 157 8.70 18.91 25.37
C ILE A 157 8.76 18.72 23.87
N SER A 158 9.91 19.03 23.27
CA SER A 158 10.19 18.73 21.87
C SER A 158 10.38 17.23 21.70
N PRO A 159 9.54 16.52 20.94
CA PRO A 159 9.62 15.07 20.79
C PRO A 159 10.92 14.65 20.08
N GLU A 160 11.46 13.49 20.45
CA GLU A 160 12.71 12.97 19.86
C GLU A 160 12.58 12.69 18.35
N ILE A 161 11.38 12.31 17.92
CA ILE A 161 10.99 12.24 16.51
C ILE A 161 9.93 13.34 16.26
N PRO A 162 10.23 14.36 15.43
CA PRO A 162 9.27 15.40 15.11
C PRO A 162 8.00 14.83 14.45
N GLY A 163 6.83 15.38 14.80
CA GLY A 163 5.55 14.87 14.28
C GLY A 163 5.42 14.89 12.76
N TRP A 164 6.07 15.84 12.07
CA TRP A 164 6.08 15.87 10.59
C TRP A 164 6.81 14.66 9.99
N VAL A 165 7.83 14.12 10.67
CA VAL A 165 8.53 12.91 10.24
C VAL A 165 7.57 11.73 10.29
N ASN A 166 6.81 11.59 11.38
CA ASN A 166 5.79 10.54 11.50
C ASN A 166 4.72 10.64 10.40
N TRP A 167 4.28 11.84 10.02
CA TRP A 167 3.34 12.03 8.91
C TRP A 167 3.92 11.70 7.54
N VAL A 168 5.16 12.13 7.27
CA VAL A 168 5.87 11.78 6.02
C VAL A 168 6.03 10.27 5.92
N MET A 169 6.45 9.62 7.01
CA MET A 169 6.64 8.18 7.06
C MET A 169 5.31 7.42 6.91
N LEU A 170 4.23 7.94 7.49
CA LEU A 170 2.88 7.39 7.26
C LEU A 170 2.51 7.45 5.78
N GLY A 171 2.75 8.58 5.12
CA GLY A 171 2.48 8.75 3.68
C GLY A 171 3.32 7.81 2.81
N VAL A 172 4.63 7.73 3.07
CA VAL A 172 5.54 6.80 2.36
C VAL A 172 5.10 5.35 2.56
N GLY A 173 4.75 5.00 3.81
CA GLY A 173 4.25 3.69 4.18
C GLY A 173 2.95 3.31 3.46
N THR A 174 1.97 4.21 3.43
CA THR A 174 0.70 4.02 2.70
C THR A 174 0.94 3.91 1.19
N ALA A 175 1.84 4.72 0.63
CA ALA A 175 2.18 4.65 -0.78
C ALA A 175 2.84 3.31 -1.14
N ALA A 176 3.78 2.83 -0.32
CA ALA A 176 4.39 1.52 -0.49
C ALA A 176 3.35 0.39 -0.39
N LEU A 177 2.39 0.48 0.54
CA LEU A 177 1.29 -0.47 0.64
C LEU A 177 0.40 -0.45 -0.62
N ALA A 178 0.18 0.72 -1.24
CA ALA A 178 -0.58 0.85 -2.47
C ALA A 178 0.14 0.32 -3.72
N VAL A 179 1.45 0.01 -3.63
CA VAL A 179 2.19 -0.69 -4.70
C VAL A 179 1.89 -2.19 -4.66
N VAL A 180 1.73 -2.76 -3.46
CA VAL A 180 1.54 -4.21 -3.26
C VAL A 180 0.07 -4.61 -3.07
N ALA A 181 -0.79 -3.65 -2.74
CA ALA A 181 -2.24 -3.79 -2.58
C ALA A 181 -2.97 -2.70 -3.37
N THR A 182 -4.30 -2.73 -3.38
CA THR A 182 -5.07 -1.67 -4.04
C THR A 182 -5.02 -0.36 -3.24
N PRO A 183 -5.24 0.81 -3.90
CA PRO A 183 -5.32 2.09 -3.19
C PRO A 183 -6.39 2.11 -2.08
N ALA A 184 -7.53 1.45 -2.30
CA ALA A 184 -8.60 1.37 -1.30
C ALA A 184 -8.16 0.61 -0.05
N ILE A 185 -7.49 -0.54 -0.24
CA ILE A 185 -6.90 -1.30 0.87
C ILE A 185 -5.85 -0.46 1.58
N ALA A 186 -4.92 0.16 0.86
CA ALA A 186 -3.83 0.92 1.47
C ALA A 186 -4.36 2.05 2.37
N VAL A 187 -5.26 2.88 1.86
CA VAL A 187 -5.83 4.01 2.59
C VAL A 187 -6.63 3.55 3.81
N LEU A 188 -7.52 2.57 3.63
CA LEU A 188 -8.39 2.11 4.71
C LEU A 188 -7.62 1.34 5.77
N SER A 189 -6.62 0.55 5.40
CA SER A 189 -5.71 -0.10 6.35
C SER A 189 -4.94 0.91 7.17
N THR A 190 -4.37 1.94 6.56
CA THR A 190 -3.66 2.99 7.32
C THR A 190 -4.60 3.75 8.25
N ALA A 191 -5.77 4.18 7.77
CA ALA A 191 -6.76 4.88 8.58
C ALA A 191 -7.28 4.02 9.74
N GLY A 192 -7.52 2.73 9.46
CA GLY A 192 -7.87 1.74 10.45
C GLY A 192 -6.77 1.59 11.50
N ALA A 193 -5.50 1.50 11.10
CA ALA A 193 -4.38 1.38 12.03
C ALA A 193 -4.21 2.60 12.91
N PHE A 194 -4.36 3.81 12.36
CA PHE A 194 -4.33 5.04 13.14
C PHE A 194 -5.45 5.09 14.19
N THR A 195 -6.68 4.78 13.77
CA THR A 195 -7.86 4.80 14.64
C THR A 195 -7.75 3.72 15.72
N GLY A 196 -7.39 2.50 15.33
CA GLY A 196 -7.20 1.38 16.25
C GLY A 196 -6.07 1.66 17.24
N GLY A 197 -4.98 2.28 16.80
CA GLY A 197 -3.88 2.68 17.68
C GLY A 197 -4.31 3.71 18.72
N THR A 198 -5.08 4.71 18.30
CA THR A 198 -5.63 5.73 19.21
C THR A 198 -6.52 5.11 20.29
N VAL A 199 -7.45 4.22 19.88
CA VAL A 199 -8.32 3.48 20.82
C VAL A 199 -7.50 2.58 21.74
N GLY A 200 -6.50 1.89 21.20
CA GLY A 200 -5.58 1.05 21.96
C GLY A 200 -4.75 1.83 22.97
N ASN A 201 -4.28 3.03 22.62
CA ASN A 201 -3.54 3.92 23.52
C ASN A 201 -4.42 4.40 24.68
N TRP A 202 -5.66 4.79 24.40
CA TRP A 202 -6.63 5.21 25.42
C TRP A 202 -6.98 4.06 26.36
N ALA A 203 -7.37 2.91 25.82
CA ALA A 203 -7.72 1.71 26.61
C ALA A 203 -6.52 1.21 27.42
N GLY A 204 -5.33 1.21 26.82
CA GLY A 204 -4.09 0.81 27.47
C GLY A 204 -3.68 1.74 28.60
N GLY A 205 -3.87 3.05 28.45
CA GLY A 205 -3.62 4.03 29.51
C GLY A 205 -4.54 3.81 30.71
N TRP A 206 -5.81 3.47 30.45
CA TRP A 206 -6.77 3.13 31.48
C TRP A 206 -6.46 1.79 32.18
N LEU A 207 -6.07 0.76 31.43
CA LEU A 207 -5.81 -0.60 31.96
C LEU A 207 -4.46 -0.74 32.67
N PHE A 208 -3.39 -0.16 32.10
CA PHE A 208 -2.01 -0.40 32.52
C PHE A 208 -1.34 0.84 33.14
N GLY A 209 -2.02 1.99 33.09
CA GLY A 209 -1.52 3.28 33.57
C GLY A 209 -0.82 4.07 32.48
N GLU A 210 -0.94 5.40 32.57
CA GLU A 210 -0.32 6.33 31.62
C GLU A 210 1.22 6.22 31.61
N GLY A 211 1.78 6.15 30.41
CA GLY A 211 3.22 6.02 30.16
C GLY A 211 3.77 4.60 30.36
N SER A 212 2.94 3.64 30.77
CA SER A 212 3.36 2.24 30.96
C SER A 212 3.69 1.55 29.64
N ASP A 213 4.53 0.52 29.71
CA ASP A 213 4.80 -0.32 28.53
C ASP A 213 3.56 -1.09 28.08
N GLY A 214 2.64 -1.42 29.01
CA GLY A 214 1.35 -2.03 28.68
C GLY A 214 0.46 -1.12 27.81
N GLN A 215 0.45 0.18 28.07
CA GLN A 215 -0.23 1.16 27.22
C GLN A 215 0.36 1.20 25.81
N LYS A 216 1.70 1.25 25.70
CA LYS A 216 2.41 1.29 24.41
C LYS A 216 2.14 0.04 23.57
N TRP A 217 2.13 -1.14 24.20
CA TRP A 217 1.71 -2.39 23.54
C TRP A 217 0.25 -2.37 23.12
N SER A 218 -0.64 -1.84 23.96
CA SER A 218 -2.08 -1.73 23.64
C SER A 218 -2.31 -0.83 22.42
N MET A 219 -1.56 0.28 22.31
CA MET A 219 -1.56 1.13 21.11
C MET A 219 -1.15 0.33 19.87
N LEU A 220 -0.04 -0.42 19.94
CA LEU A 220 0.40 -1.24 18.81
C LEU A 220 -0.63 -2.31 18.42
N PHE A 221 -1.16 -3.07 19.38
CA PHE A 221 -2.18 -4.09 19.11
C PHE A 221 -3.45 -3.48 18.53
N GLY A 222 -3.90 -2.35 19.08
CA GLY A 222 -5.02 -1.60 18.55
C GLY A 222 -4.79 -1.20 17.09
N SER A 223 -3.59 -0.73 16.76
CA SER A 223 -3.24 -0.37 15.38
C SER A 223 -3.25 -1.56 14.43
N MET A 224 -2.80 -2.73 14.87
CA MET A 224 -2.87 -3.95 14.06
C MET A 224 -4.32 -4.37 13.80
N ILE A 225 -5.16 -4.41 14.84
CA ILE A 225 -6.58 -4.77 14.72
C ILE A 225 -7.30 -3.80 13.78
N GLY A 226 -7.10 -2.50 14.00
CA GLY A 226 -7.68 -1.46 13.16
C GLY A 226 -7.21 -1.56 11.71
N GLY A 227 -5.92 -1.81 11.48
CA GLY A 227 -5.37 -1.99 10.13
C GLY A 227 -5.94 -3.19 9.39
N GLY A 228 -6.12 -4.31 10.10
CA GLY A 228 -6.78 -5.51 9.56
C GLY A 228 -8.27 -5.29 9.25
N ALA A 229 -8.99 -4.53 10.08
CA ALA A 229 -10.36 -4.14 9.80
C ALA A 229 -10.45 -3.22 8.58
N GLY A 230 -9.56 -2.23 8.49
CA GLY A 230 -9.43 -1.33 7.34
C GLY A 230 -9.16 -2.08 6.04
N MET A 231 -8.30 -3.10 6.08
CA MET A 231 -8.04 -3.96 4.94
C MET A 231 -9.29 -4.71 4.46
N LYS A 232 -10.03 -5.34 5.39
CA LYS A 232 -11.29 -6.02 5.05
C LYS A 232 -12.29 -5.04 4.47
N GLY A 233 -12.33 -3.81 4.98
CA GLY A 233 -13.10 -2.70 4.42
C GLY A 233 -12.70 -2.37 2.98
N GLY A 234 -11.40 -2.23 2.71
CA GLY A 234 -10.87 -1.99 1.37
C GLY A 234 -11.17 -3.12 0.38
N ALA A 235 -10.99 -4.37 0.79
CA ALA A 235 -11.34 -5.53 -0.04
C ALA A 235 -12.84 -5.56 -0.36
N LYS A 236 -13.71 -5.25 0.61
CA LYS A 236 -15.16 -5.13 0.38
C LYS A 236 -15.49 -3.97 -0.55
N PHE A 237 -14.82 -2.83 -0.42
CA PHE A 237 -14.99 -1.69 -1.31
C PHE A 237 -14.59 -2.04 -2.74
N ASP A 238 -13.46 -2.71 -2.93
CA ASP A 238 -13.02 -3.17 -4.26
C ASP A 238 -13.99 -4.20 -4.84
N ALA A 239 -14.46 -5.16 -4.04
CA ALA A 239 -15.46 -6.14 -4.48
C ALA A 239 -16.78 -5.46 -4.87
N MET A 240 -17.25 -4.48 -4.09
CA MET A 240 -18.44 -3.69 -4.41
C MET A 240 -18.24 -2.89 -5.72
N ARG A 241 -17.07 -2.28 -5.89
CA ARG A 241 -16.73 -1.53 -7.09
C ARG A 241 -16.65 -2.44 -8.32
N ALA A 242 -16.11 -3.64 -8.18
CA ALA A 242 -16.09 -4.65 -9.23
C ALA A 242 -17.51 -5.13 -9.56
N ALA A 243 -18.31 -5.47 -8.54
CA ALA A 243 -19.70 -5.91 -8.69
C ALA A 243 -20.60 -4.86 -9.36
N ARG A 244 -20.32 -3.57 -9.14
CA ARG A 244 -21.04 -2.46 -9.80
C ARG A 244 -20.95 -2.51 -11.33
N PHE A 245 -19.92 -3.15 -11.87
CA PHE A 245 -19.70 -3.27 -13.30
C PHE A 245 -19.79 -4.73 -13.79
N ASP A 246 -20.26 -5.66 -12.96
CA ASP A 246 -20.43 -7.06 -13.36
C ASP A 246 -21.50 -7.20 -14.44
N GLU A 247 -22.60 -6.44 -14.30
CA GLU A 247 -23.68 -6.37 -15.29
C GLU A 247 -23.25 -5.74 -16.63
N THR A 248 -22.13 -5.03 -16.65
CA THR A 248 -21.54 -4.40 -17.84
C THR A 248 -20.23 -5.08 -18.25
N ASN A 249 -20.01 -6.33 -17.82
CA ASN A 249 -18.81 -7.11 -18.17
C ASN A 249 -17.48 -6.40 -17.84
N GLY A 250 -17.45 -5.65 -16.73
CA GLY A 250 -16.29 -4.90 -16.25
C GLY A 250 -16.11 -3.52 -16.90
N VAL A 251 -17.06 -3.05 -17.69
CA VAL A 251 -17.01 -1.74 -18.36
C VAL A 251 -17.55 -0.64 -17.44
N PRO A 252 -16.84 0.47 -17.22
CA PRO A 252 -17.19 1.48 -16.22
C PRO A 252 -18.30 2.44 -16.68
N ILE A 253 -19.42 1.89 -17.14
CA ILE A 253 -20.62 2.62 -17.58
C ILE A 253 -21.85 2.08 -16.83
N SER A 254 -22.96 2.81 -16.88
CA SER A 254 -24.20 2.32 -16.28
C SER A 254 -24.81 1.19 -17.13
N LYS A 255 -25.57 0.30 -16.50
CA LYS A 255 -26.27 -0.79 -17.20
C LYS A 255 -27.20 -0.26 -18.28
N GLU A 256 -27.90 0.83 -17.99
CA GLU A 256 -28.80 1.48 -18.95
C GLU A 256 -28.05 1.94 -20.20
N LYS A 257 -26.85 2.51 -20.03
CA LYS A 257 -26.01 2.94 -21.16
C LYS A 257 -25.44 1.75 -21.93
N PHE A 258 -25.08 0.67 -21.23
CA PHE A 258 -24.58 -0.55 -21.85
C PHE A 258 -25.66 -1.21 -22.72
N ASP A 259 -26.89 -1.35 -22.20
CA ASP A 259 -28.04 -1.90 -22.91
C ASP A 259 -28.47 -1.02 -24.08
N GLU A 260 -28.43 0.32 -23.92
CA GLU A 260 -28.69 1.29 -24.99
C GLU A 260 -27.75 1.07 -26.20
N ILE A 261 -26.46 0.86 -25.95
CA ILE A 261 -25.46 0.65 -27.00
C ILE A 261 -25.66 -0.71 -27.70
N ILE A 262 -25.98 -1.76 -26.94
CA ILE A 262 -26.27 -3.09 -27.51
C ILE A 262 -27.51 -3.06 -28.41
N ALA A 263 -28.55 -2.34 -27.99
CA ALA A 263 -29.78 -2.17 -28.75
C ALA A 263 -29.60 -1.27 -30.00
N THR A 264 -28.53 -0.48 -30.06
CA THR A 264 -28.24 0.38 -31.21
C THR A 264 -27.84 -0.45 -32.43
N PRO A 265 -28.45 -0.23 -33.62
CA PRO A 265 -28.12 -0.95 -34.83
C PRO A 265 -26.64 -0.87 -35.22
N LYS A 266 -26.14 -1.93 -35.86
CA LYS A 266 -24.77 -1.94 -36.42
C LYS A 266 -24.63 -0.78 -37.42
N ASN A 267 -23.51 -0.07 -37.36
CA ASN A 267 -23.17 1.19 -38.05
C ASN A 267 -23.68 2.48 -37.40
N GLU A 268 -24.56 2.40 -36.40
CA GLU A 268 -25.07 3.57 -35.65
C GLU A 268 -24.52 3.63 -34.21
N ARG A 269 -23.73 2.64 -33.80
CA ARG A 269 -23.20 2.55 -32.43
C ARG A 269 -22.22 3.69 -32.15
N PRO A 270 -22.29 4.32 -30.96
CA PRO A 270 -21.40 5.42 -30.61
C PRO A 270 -19.94 4.97 -30.51
N LEU A 271 -19.01 5.90 -30.75
CA LEU A 271 -17.58 5.60 -30.62
C LEU A 271 -17.21 5.40 -29.14
N PRO A 272 -16.29 4.47 -28.82
CA PRO A 272 -15.85 4.19 -27.44
C PRO A 272 -15.44 5.46 -26.67
N GLU A 273 -14.75 6.39 -27.31
CA GLU A 273 -14.30 7.66 -26.71
C GLU A 273 -15.43 8.57 -26.21
N THR A 274 -16.66 8.39 -26.71
CA THR A 274 -17.81 9.22 -26.33
C THR A 274 -18.52 8.75 -25.07
N TYR A 275 -18.32 7.50 -24.66
CA TYR A 275 -19.02 6.90 -23.51
C TYR A 275 -18.07 6.21 -22.51
N LEU A 276 -16.83 5.91 -22.89
CA LEU A 276 -15.82 5.37 -21.99
C LEU A 276 -14.93 6.49 -21.43
N PRO A 277 -14.58 6.44 -20.13
CA PRO A 277 -13.57 7.33 -19.57
C PRO A 277 -12.21 7.13 -20.25
N ALA A 278 -11.48 8.22 -20.54
CA ALA A 278 -10.15 8.17 -21.16
C ALA A 278 -9.18 7.23 -20.40
N LYS A 279 -9.19 7.30 -19.07
CA LYS A 279 -8.37 6.42 -18.22
C LYS A 279 -8.69 4.93 -18.39
N TYR A 280 -9.94 4.58 -18.70
CA TYR A 280 -10.31 3.19 -19.00
C TYR A 280 -9.72 2.76 -20.33
N ILE A 281 -9.82 3.61 -21.35
CA ILE A 281 -9.26 3.35 -22.68
C ILE A 281 -7.74 3.15 -22.57
N ASP A 282 -7.04 4.07 -21.91
CA ASP A 282 -5.58 3.99 -21.74
C ASP A 282 -5.15 2.71 -21.01
N ASN A 283 -5.82 2.38 -19.90
CA ASN A 283 -5.55 1.17 -19.15
C ASN A 283 -5.83 -0.09 -19.99
N HIS A 284 -6.93 -0.12 -20.72
CA HIS A 284 -7.31 -1.26 -21.57
C HIS A 284 -6.29 -1.48 -22.68
N LEU A 285 -5.86 -0.41 -23.36
CA LEU A 285 -4.86 -0.49 -24.43
C LEU A 285 -3.47 -0.86 -23.88
N SER A 286 -3.16 -0.50 -22.63
CA SER A 286 -1.89 -0.89 -21.99
C SER A 286 -1.74 -2.40 -21.80
N GLU A 287 -2.84 -3.16 -21.74
CA GLU A 287 -2.81 -4.64 -21.69
C GLU A 287 -2.23 -5.27 -22.98
N PHE A 288 -2.06 -4.49 -24.05
CA PHE A 288 -1.54 -4.90 -25.35
C PHE A 288 -0.13 -4.34 -25.65
N SER A 289 0.54 -3.75 -24.66
CA SER A 289 1.89 -3.19 -24.84
C SER A 289 2.93 -4.21 -25.30
N ASN A 290 2.74 -5.49 -24.93
CA ASN A 290 3.59 -6.60 -25.35
C ASN A 290 3.18 -7.22 -26.71
N GLY A 291 2.25 -6.59 -27.41
CA GLY A 291 1.69 -7.07 -28.66
C GLY A 291 0.29 -7.64 -28.51
N ALA A 292 -0.33 -7.87 -29.66
CA ALA A 292 -1.65 -8.48 -29.77
C ALA A 292 -1.54 -9.79 -30.55
N SER A 293 -2.44 -10.72 -30.30
CA SER A 293 -2.43 -12.02 -30.97
C SER A 293 -3.83 -12.42 -31.41
N ARG A 294 -3.87 -13.31 -32.41
CA ARG A 294 -5.10 -13.98 -32.83
C ARG A 294 -4.79 -15.42 -33.24
N ILE A 295 -5.77 -16.30 -33.08
CA ILE A 295 -5.73 -17.66 -33.60
C ILE A 295 -6.68 -17.77 -34.80
N VAL A 296 -6.19 -18.35 -35.89
CA VAL A 296 -6.95 -18.58 -37.12
C VAL A 296 -6.69 -19.99 -37.67
N PRO A 297 -7.67 -20.60 -38.35
CA PRO A 297 -7.44 -21.78 -39.18
C PRO A 297 -6.43 -21.51 -40.31
N ARG A 298 -5.58 -22.49 -40.63
CA ARG A 298 -4.56 -22.38 -41.69
C ARG A 298 -5.18 -22.12 -43.06
N ASP A 299 -6.24 -22.84 -43.42
CA ASP A 299 -6.96 -22.68 -44.68
C ASP A 299 -7.51 -21.25 -44.88
N ALA A 300 -8.00 -20.64 -43.81
CA ALA A 300 -8.46 -19.26 -43.82
C ALA A 300 -7.30 -18.26 -43.99
N TYR A 301 -6.16 -18.52 -43.36
CA TYR A 301 -4.96 -17.69 -43.55
C TYR A 301 -4.41 -17.80 -44.98
N ASP A 302 -4.37 -19.00 -45.56
CA ASP A 302 -3.88 -19.21 -46.93
C ASP A 302 -4.79 -18.57 -47.97
N ALA A 303 -6.10 -18.54 -47.72
CA ALA A 303 -7.09 -17.95 -48.60
C ALA A 303 -7.17 -16.42 -48.51
N TYR A 304 -7.01 -15.83 -47.32
CA TYR A 304 -7.33 -14.42 -47.07
C TYR A 304 -6.19 -13.61 -46.42
N GLY A 305 -5.11 -14.26 -45.97
CA GLY A 305 -3.99 -13.64 -45.28
C GLY A 305 -4.30 -13.23 -43.84
N VAL A 306 -3.66 -12.16 -43.37
CA VAL A 306 -3.78 -11.66 -41.98
C VAL A 306 -5.08 -10.94 -41.65
N GLY A 307 -5.89 -10.60 -42.66
CA GLY A 307 -7.08 -9.77 -42.49
C GLY A 307 -8.27 -10.30 -43.27
N LYS A 308 -9.47 -9.98 -42.78
CA LYS A 308 -10.73 -10.28 -43.48
C LYS A 308 -10.81 -9.56 -44.83
N PRO A 309 -11.62 -10.08 -45.77
CA PRO A 309 -11.85 -9.45 -47.08
C PRO A 309 -12.80 -8.24 -46.96
N ASP A 310 -12.48 -7.27 -46.10
CA ASP A 310 -13.17 -5.99 -45.98
C ASP A 310 -12.27 -4.83 -46.44
N GLN A 311 -12.86 -3.64 -46.65
CA GLN A 311 -12.19 -2.47 -47.23
C GLN A 311 -10.92 -2.04 -46.48
N TRP A 312 -10.84 -2.39 -45.19
CA TRP A 312 -9.78 -2.00 -44.25
C TRP A 312 -9.07 -3.17 -43.56
N ALA A 313 -9.39 -4.42 -43.90
CA ALA A 313 -8.79 -5.63 -43.31
C ALA A 313 -8.84 -5.60 -41.77
N SER A 314 -10.01 -5.34 -41.19
CA SER A 314 -10.19 -5.13 -39.74
C SER A 314 -10.26 -6.45 -38.97
N GLU A 315 -9.49 -6.53 -37.88
CA GLU A 315 -9.39 -7.76 -37.09
C GLU A 315 -9.49 -7.56 -35.59
N PHE A 316 -10.23 -8.47 -34.97
CA PHE A 316 -10.35 -8.59 -33.52
C PHE A 316 -9.21 -9.43 -32.97
N VAL A 317 -8.48 -8.87 -32.01
CA VAL A 317 -7.27 -9.47 -31.45
C VAL A 317 -7.28 -9.39 -29.92
N GLY A 318 -6.76 -10.43 -29.27
CA GLY A 318 -6.55 -10.48 -27.83
C GLY A 318 -5.13 -10.07 -27.46
N SER A 319 -4.84 -9.89 -26.17
CA SER A 319 -3.47 -9.61 -25.74
C SER A 319 -2.56 -10.82 -25.97
N LYS A 320 -1.32 -10.58 -26.40
CA LYS A 320 -0.34 -11.63 -26.66
C LYS A 320 -0.14 -12.54 -25.45
N ASP A 321 -0.03 -11.93 -24.28
CA ASP A 321 0.16 -12.64 -23.00
C ASP A 321 -1.10 -13.43 -22.63
N GLY A 322 -2.28 -12.86 -22.84
CA GLY A 322 -3.56 -13.52 -22.58
C GLY A 322 -3.77 -14.77 -23.45
N ILE A 323 -3.48 -14.68 -24.75
CA ILE A 323 -3.57 -15.83 -25.65
C ILE A 323 -2.51 -16.88 -25.31
N SER A 324 -1.26 -16.47 -25.05
CA SER A 324 -0.19 -17.40 -24.66
C SER A 324 -0.54 -18.19 -23.40
N LYS A 325 -1.06 -17.50 -22.38
CA LYS A 325 -1.52 -18.12 -21.13
C LYS A 325 -2.68 -19.08 -21.37
N THR A 326 -3.64 -18.68 -22.21
CA THR A 326 -4.78 -19.54 -22.56
C THR A 326 -4.33 -20.84 -23.24
N ILE A 327 -3.36 -20.75 -24.17
CA ILE A 327 -2.80 -21.93 -24.86
C ILE A 327 -2.11 -22.86 -23.85
N GLN A 328 -1.32 -22.30 -22.93
CA GLN A 328 -0.63 -23.09 -21.89
C GLN A 328 -1.61 -23.76 -20.93
N GLU A 329 -2.62 -23.04 -20.45
CA GLU A 329 -3.59 -23.54 -19.47
C GLU A 329 -4.53 -24.60 -20.05
N THR A 330 -4.83 -24.52 -21.36
CA THR A 330 -5.74 -25.46 -22.02
C THR A 330 -5.05 -26.71 -22.54
N ALA A 331 -3.70 -26.71 -22.66
CA ALA A 331 -2.87 -27.88 -22.98
C ALA A 331 -3.39 -28.75 -24.16
N GLY A 332 -3.99 -28.11 -25.19
CA GLY A 332 -4.56 -28.81 -26.35
C GLY A 332 -6.04 -29.20 -26.24
N ASN A 333 -6.72 -28.86 -25.14
CA ASN A 333 -8.18 -28.98 -25.05
C ASN A 333 -8.86 -27.87 -25.89
N THR A 334 -9.17 -28.21 -27.13
CA THR A 334 -9.77 -27.30 -28.13
C THR A 334 -11.12 -26.73 -27.67
N GLN A 335 -11.90 -27.44 -26.85
CA GLN A 335 -13.18 -26.94 -26.35
C GLN A 335 -13.03 -25.82 -25.32
N GLU A 336 -12.12 -25.99 -24.37
CA GLU A 336 -11.87 -24.96 -23.36
C GLU A 336 -11.17 -23.75 -23.99
N MET A 337 -10.28 -23.99 -24.97
CA MET A 337 -9.64 -22.94 -25.76
C MET A 337 -10.65 -22.13 -26.58
N ALA A 338 -11.60 -22.79 -27.26
CA ALA A 338 -12.69 -22.15 -28.01
C ALA A 338 -13.48 -21.18 -27.14
N LYS A 339 -13.93 -21.68 -25.99
CA LYS A 339 -14.71 -20.92 -25.02
C LYS A 339 -13.93 -19.73 -24.48
N GLN A 340 -12.65 -19.93 -24.16
CA GLN A 340 -11.80 -18.90 -23.58
C GLN A 340 -11.34 -17.83 -24.57
N LEU A 341 -11.27 -18.13 -25.86
CA LEU A 341 -10.86 -17.18 -26.91
C LEU A 341 -12.05 -16.59 -27.69
N GLY A 342 -13.28 -17.03 -27.41
CA GLY A 342 -14.47 -16.58 -28.13
C GLY A 342 -14.54 -17.05 -29.58
N ILE A 343 -13.87 -18.16 -29.91
CA ILE A 343 -13.81 -18.75 -31.26
C ILE A 343 -14.87 -19.86 -31.34
N SER A 344 -15.48 -20.07 -32.52
CA SER A 344 -16.45 -21.15 -32.67
C SER A 344 -15.75 -22.52 -32.59
N LYS A 345 -16.46 -23.51 -32.02
CA LYS A 345 -15.91 -24.87 -31.85
C LYS A 345 -15.55 -25.50 -33.19
N GLU A 346 -16.38 -25.26 -34.20
CA GLU A 346 -16.22 -25.78 -35.56
C GLU A 346 -14.95 -25.23 -36.22
N GLN A 347 -14.58 -23.97 -35.92
CA GLN A 347 -13.34 -23.37 -36.43
C GLN A 347 -12.09 -24.05 -35.87
N LEU A 348 -12.13 -24.46 -34.60
CA LEU A 348 -10.98 -25.12 -33.93
C LEU A 348 -10.89 -26.62 -34.20
N GLU A 349 -11.98 -27.25 -34.63
CA GLU A 349 -12.00 -28.67 -35.03
C GLU A 349 -11.64 -28.90 -36.51
N SER A 350 -11.59 -27.83 -37.32
CA SER A 350 -11.47 -27.91 -38.79
C SER A 350 -10.06 -28.16 -39.35
N GLY A 351 -9.00 -28.10 -38.54
CA GLY A 351 -7.65 -28.37 -39.04
C GLY A 351 -6.51 -27.75 -38.23
N GLU A 352 -5.37 -27.56 -38.88
CA GLU A 352 -4.17 -26.94 -38.32
C GLU A 352 -4.42 -25.46 -38.01
N LEU A 353 -4.00 -25.02 -36.82
CA LEU A 353 -4.20 -23.67 -36.33
C LEU A 353 -2.93 -22.86 -36.41
N LEU A 354 -3.07 -21.59 -36.79
CA LEU A 354 -2.00 -20.61 -36.79
C LEU A 354 -2.27 -19.54 -35.74
N ARG A 355 -1.21 -19.09 -35.09
CA ARG A 355 -1.20 -17.92 -34.22
C ARG A 355 -0.50 -16.78 -34.96
N ILE A 356 -1.21 -15.66 -35.10
CA ILE A 356 -0.64 -14.43 -35.65
C ILE A 356 -0.37 -13.49 -34.49
N ASP A 357 0.89 -13.09 -34.34
CA ASP A 357 1.32 -12.07 -33.38
C ASP A 357 1.51 -10.76 -34.13
N PHE A 358 0.76 -9.74 -33.73
CA PHE A 358 0.88 -8.39 -34.23
C PHE A 358 1.79 -7.58 -33.31
N PHE A 359 2.52 -6.64 -33.90
CA PHE A 359 3.38 -5.68 -33.20
C PHE A 359 2.80 -4.27 -33.36
N PRO A 360 1.80 -3.89 -32.55
CA PRO A 360 1.20 -2.56 -32.62
C PRO A 360 2.26 -1.48 -32.38
N GLY A 361 2.20 -0.42 -33.19
CA GLY A 361 3.12 0.71 -33.09
C GLY A 361 2.45 1.97 -33.64
N ASP A 362 3.22 3.02 -33.89
CA ASP A 362 2.66 4.31 -34.35
C ASP A 362 1.91 4.21 -35.68
N LYS A 363 2.35 3.29 -36.55
CA LYS A 363 1.79 3.05 -37.89
C LYS A 363 0.49 2.24 -37.86
N TYR A 364 0.39 1.25 -36.97
CA TYR A 364 -0.77 0.37 -36.84
C TYR A 364 -1.29 0.42 -35.42
N LYS A 365 -2.18 1.37 -35.16
CA LYS A 365 -2.80 1.57 -33.86
C LYS A 365 -3.89 0.54 -33.59
N ILE A 366 -3.97 0.14 -32.34
CA ILE A 366 -5.07 -0.65 -31.79
C ILE A 366 -6.10 0.28 -31.16
N VAL A 367 -7.38 -0.08 -31.28
CA VAL A 367 -8.49 0.66 -30.65
C VAL A 367 -9.46 -0.30 -29.98
N ILE A 368 -10.22 0.21 -29.00
CA ILE A 368 -11.38 -0.53 -28.48
C ILE A 368 -12.42 -0.65 -29.61
N PRO A 369 -13.02 -1.84 -29.83
CA PRO A 369 -14.03 -2.01 -30.85
C PRO A 369 -15.29 -1.17 -30.58
N SER A 370 -15.79 -0.50 -31.61
CA SER A 370 -17.04 0.25 -31.58
C SER A 370 -18.28 -0.62 -31.80
N GLY A 371 -18.09 -1.84 -32.33
CA GLY A 371 -19.17 -2.73 -32.75
C GLY A 371 -19.72 -2.41 -34.14
N ASN A 372 -19.16 -1.41 -34.82
CA ASN A 372 -19.46 -1.09 -36.22
C ASN A 372 -18.51 -1.79 -37.19
N GLU A 373 -17.49 -2.49 -36.69
CA GLU A 373 -16.52 -3.21 -37.50
C GLU A 373 -17.16 -4.39 -38.24
N PHE A 374 -16.60 -4.76 -39.39
CA PHE A 374 -17.13 -5.83 -40.22
C PHE A 374 -17.27 -7.14 -39.43
N GLY A 375 -16.26 -7.48 -38.65
CA GLY A 375 -16.20 -8.68 -37.82
C GLY A 375 -17.11 -8.70 -36.58
N ALA A 376 -17.76 -7.59 -36.21
CA ALA A 376 -18.64 -7.55 -35.04
C ALA A 376 -19.90 -8.41 -35.28
N ASN A 377 -20.11 -9.39 -34.41
CA ASN A 377 -21.24 -10.33 -34.44
C ASN A 377 -22.18 -10.11 -33.22
N SER A 378 -23.13 -11.02 -32.99
CA SER A 378 -24.06 -10.96 -31.87
C SER A 378 -23.42 -11.17 -30.49
N GLN A 379 -22.15 -11.57 -30.44
CA GLN A 379 -21.38 -11.76 -29.20
C GLN A 379 -20.51 -10.54 -28.87
N TRP A 380 -20.48 -9.52 -29.73
CA TRP A 380 -19.79 -8.26 -29.45
C TRP A 380 -20.44 -7.55 -28.25
N LEU A 381 -19.60 -7.05 -27.34
CA LEU A 381 -19.99 -6.25 -26.19
C LEU A 381 -19.30 -4.88 -26.23
N PRO A 382 -19.97 -3.81 -25.76
CA PRO A 382 -19.34 -2.50 -25.56
C PRO A 382 -18.11 -2.60 -24.66
N GLY A 383 -17.12 -1.72 -24.86
CA GLY A 383 -15.95 -1.61 -23.97
C GLY A 383 -14.78 -2.57 -24.24
N GLY A 384 -14.84 -3.39 -25.30
CA GLY A 384 -13.69 -4.17 -25.75
C GLY A 384 -13.36 -5.36 -24.88
N ARG A 385 -14.35 -6.01 -24.27
CA ARG A 385 -14.15 -7.24 -23.51
C ARG A 385 -15.02 -8.36 -24.09
N LEU A 386 -14.43 -9.54 -24.20
CA LEU A 386 -15.17 -10.77 -24.53
C LEU A 386 -16.16 -11.10 -23.40
N PRO A 387 -17.22 -11.88 -23.65
CA PRO A 387 -18.15 -12.35 -22.61
C PRO A 387 -17.47 -13.11 -21.45
N THR A 388 -16.24 -13.59 -21.67
CA THR A 388 -15.39 -14.24 -20.65
C THR A 388 -14.55 -13.24 -19.83
N GLY A 389 -14.72 -11.93 -20.06
CA GLY A 389 -14.03 -10.83 -19.39
C GLY A 389 -12.65 -10.47 -19.96
N LYS A 390 -12.14 -11.24 -20.94
CA LYS A 390 -10.82 -11.02 -21.54
C LYS A 390 -10.78 -9.77 -22.43
N PRO A 391 -9.67 -9.02 -22.43
CA PRO A 391 -9.53 -7.81 -23.24
C PRO A 391 -9.45 -8.16 -24.73
N GLU A 392 -10.09 -7.33 -25.54
CA GLU A 392 -10.13 -7.41 -26.99
C GLU A 392 -9.96 -6.00 -27.58
N VAL A 393 -9.23 -5.90 -28.69
CA VAL A 393 -9.06 -4.68 -29.47
C VAL A 393 -9.22 -4.98 -30.95
N VAL A 394 -9.38 -3.93 -31.75
CA VAL A 394 -9.36 -4.00 -33.21
C VAL A 394 -8.04 -3.44 -33.71
N ILE A 395 -7.46 -4.14 -34.70
CA ILE A 395 -6.32 -3.69 -35.49
C ILE A 395 -6.67 -3.70 -36.98
N TRP A 396 -6.14 -2.73 -37.73
CA TRP A 396 -6.29 -2.68 -39.18
C TRP A 396 -5.05 -3.24 -39.85
N THR A 397 -5.21 -4.33 -40.60
CA THR A 397 -4.08 -5.11 -41.13
C THR A 397 -3.67 -4.75 -42.56
N LYS A 398 -4.38 -3.80 -43.18
CA LYS A 398 -4.15 -3.40 -44.57
C LYS A 398 -2.72 -2.86 -44.77
N GLY A 399 -1.96 -3.54 -45.62
CA GLY A 399 -0.59 -3.14 -45.97
C GLY A 399 0.46 -3.50 -44.91
N MET A 400 0.13 -4.36 -43.95
CA MET A 400 1.11 -4.92 -43.02
C MET A 400 2.10 -5.84 -43.73
N VAL A 401 3.33 -5.88 -43.23
CA VAL A 401 4.44 -6.70 -43.76
C VAL A 401 4.81 -7.79 -42.75
N LYS A 402 4.82 -9.04 -43.21
CA LYS A 402 5.27 -10.21 -42.42
C LYS A 402 6.73 -10.04 -42.00
N GLY A 403 7.06 -10.38 -40.76
CA GLY A 403 8.39 -10.22 -40.16
C GLY A 403 8.74 -8.80 -39.72
N VAL A 404 7.82 -7.84 -39.92
CA VAL A 404 7.98 -6.44 -39.48
C VAL A 404 6.81 -6.03 -38.60
N ASP A 405 5.59 -6.13 -39.13
CA ASP A 405 4.36 -5.69 -38.47
C ASP A 405 3.62 -6.85 -37.78
N TYR A 406 3.85 -8.08 -38.25
CA TYR A 406 3.32 -9.30 -37.66
C TYR A 406 4.21 -10.52 -37.93
N GLU A 407 4.08 -11.54 -37.10
CA GLU A 407 4.71 -12.85 -37.25
C GLU A 407 3.64 -13.95 -37.17
N VAL A 408 3.83 -15.06 -37.89
CA VAL A 408 2.88 -16.17 -37.93
C VAL A 408 3.55 -17.43 -37.42
N TYR A 409 2.89 -18.12 -36.50
CA TYR A 409 3.39 -19.34 -35.89
C TYR A 409 2.40 -20.47 -36.09
N ASP A 410 2.91 -21.66 -36.36
CA ASP A 410 2.15 -22.90 -36.24
C ASP A 410 1.86 -23.14 -34.75
N LEU A 411 0.57 -23.29 -34.40
CA LEU A 411 0.17 -23.39 -32.99
C LEU A 411 0.62 -24.70 -32.34
N ALA A 412 0.75 -25.78 -33.11
CA ALA A 412 1.10 -27.10 -32.60
C ALA A 412 2.61 -27.25 -32.36
N THR A 413 3.42 -26.69 -33.25
CA THR A 413 4.89 -26.82 -33.22
C THR A 413 5.59 -25.60 -32.63
N GLY A 414 4.92 -24.44 -32.62
CA GLY A 414 5.52 -23.16 -32.24
C GLY A 414 6.53 -22.61 -33.25
N ALA A 415 6.71 -23.27 -34.39
CA ALA A 415 7.62 -22.83 -35.44
C ALA A 415 7.02 -21.64 -36.22
N ILE A 416 7.89 -20.79 -36.77
CA ILE A 416 7.46 -19.75 -37.72
C ILE A 416 6.85 -20.45 -38.93
N TYR A 417 5.63 -20.06 -39.27
CA TYR A 417 4.93 -20.54 -40.45
C TYR A 417 5.40 -19.71 -41.65
N GLU A 418 6.02 -20.34 -42.65
CA GLU A 418 6.60 -19.67 -43.84
C GLU A 418 5.58 -19.21 -44.87
#